data_AF-A0A832GU32-F1
#
_entry.id   AF-A0A832GU32-F1
#
_cell.length_a   1.000
_cell.length_b   1.000
_cell.length_c   1.000
_cell.angle_alpha   90.00
_cell.angle_beta   90.00
_cell.angle_gamma   90.00
#
_symmetry.space_group_name_H-M   'P 1'
#
loop_
_entity.id
_entity.type
_entity.pdbx_description
1 polymer ?
#
loop_
_entity_poly.entity_id
_entity_poly.type
_entity_poly.pdbx_seq_one_letter_code
_entity_poly.pdbx_strand_id
1 'polypeptide(L)'
;MKTKILTLTMVLFITGTVLAQRTLNTDNIKEISGTVTEVNHPVAKISGNDGTIYELRMGPFWYWSKNNLSLSANSAIVIRGEVKTQNGINEIYPYEITQNGSKIILANENGIPKWSKGNGYRNGKGYNCFRKGRGNRGNNDNLNGRGYGRGYGRGNNPNCPYRNQ
;
A
#
# COMPACT_ATOMS: atom_id res chain seq x y z
N MET A 1 62.03 4.15 -3.44
CA MET A 1 60.81 3.71 -4.15
C MET A 1 59.69 3.57 -3.14
N LYS A 2 58.61 4.37 -3.23
CA LYS A 2 57.45 4.31 -2.32
C LYS A 2 56.31 3.57 -3.03
N THR A 3 56.03 2.35 -2.59
CA THR A 3 54.96 1.49 -3.13
C THR A 3 53.61 2.00 -2.61
N LYS A 4 52.73 2.42 -3.51
CA LYS A 4 51.37 2.87 -3.16
C LYS A 4 50.46 1.65 -3.00
N ILE A 5 49.89 1.48 -1.81
CA ILE A 5 48.89 0.45 -1.52
C ILE A 5 47.55 0.95 -2.08
N LEU A 6 47.04 0.27 -3.11
CA LEU A 6 45.71 0.49 -3.67
C LEU A 6 44.69 -0.28 -2.83
N THR A 7 43.90 0.44 -2.03
CA THR A 7 42.76 -0.11 -1.31
C THR A 7 41.56 -0.24 -2.25
N LEU A 8 41.15 -1.48 -2.53
CA LEU A 8 39.97 -1.81 -3.31
C LEU A 8 38.74 -1.79 -2.39
N THR A 9 37.99 -0.70 -2.39
CA THR A 9 36.68 -0.62 -1.71
C THR A 9 35.63 -1.39 -2.51
N MET A 10 35.27 -2.57 -2.00
CA MET A 10 34.17 -3.38 -2.51
C MET A 10 32.83 -2.73 -2.09
N VAL A 11 32.15 -2.09 -3.04
CA VAL A 11 30.81 -1.52 -2.84
C VAL A 11 29.78 -2.64 -2.93
N LEU A 12 29.21 -3.00 -1.79
CA LEU A 12 28.14 -3.98 -1.69
C LEU A 12 26.80 -3.33 -2.05
N PHE A 13 26.29 -3.58 -3.26
CA PHE A 13 24.93 -3.19 -3.65
C PHE A 13 23.92 -4.13 -3.00
N ILE A 14 23.42 -3.74 -1.82
CA ILE A 14 22.28 -4.40 -1.20
C ILE A 14 21.04 -4.02 -2.01
N THR A 15 20.59 -4.90 -2.89
CA THR A 15 19.30 -4.77 -3.57
C THR A 15 18.20 -5.06 -2.56
N GLY A 16 17.84 -4.03 -1.78
CA GLY A 16 16.69 -4.07 -0.90
C GLY A 16 15.43 -4.26 -1.72
N THR A 17 14.70 -5.34 -1.46
CA THR A 17 13.32 -5.48 -1.91
C THR A 17 12.49 -4.46 -1.16
N VAL A 18 12.13 -3.37 -1.83
CA VAL A 18 11.19 -2.39 -1.28
C VAL A 18 9.81 -3.05 -1.26
N LEU A 19 9.45 -3.64 -0.12
CA LEU A 19 8.05 -3.89 0.18
C LEU A 19 7.34 -2.54 0.05
N ALA A 20 6.36 -2.44 -0.84
CA ALA A 20 5.48 -1.29 -0.95
C ALA A 20 4.90 -1.01 0.44
N GLN A 21 5.49 -0.06 1.16
CA GLN A 21 5.12 0.25 2.53
C GLN A 21 3.71 0.81 2.51
N ARG A 22 2.75 -0.02 2.91
CA ARG A 22 1.34 0.36 3.16
C ARG A 22 1.16 1.24 4.39
N THR A 23 2.23 1.46 5.14
CA THR A 23 2.26 2.16 6.42
C THR A 23 3.23 3.32 6.31
N LEU A 24 2.80 4.51 6.77
CA LEU A 24 3.64 5.70 6.86
C LEU A 24 4.74 5.48 7.89
N ASN A 25 5.94 6.00 7.62
CA ASN A 25 6.95 6.16 8.66
C ASN A 25 6.61 7.41 9.49
N THR A 26 6.02 7.20 10.67
CA THR A 26 5.56 8.28 11.55
C THR A 26 6.68 9.16 12.07
N ASP A 27 7.91 8.64 12.14
CA ASP A 27 9.09 9.39 12.59
C ASP A 27 9.61 10.37 11.53
N ASN A 28 9.16 10.22 10.27
CA ASN A 28 9.55 11.06 9.14
C ASN A 28 8.38 11.88 8.58
N ILE A 29 7.37 12.15 9.42
CA ILE A 29 6.29 13.06 9.06
C ILE A 29 6.83 14.49 9.02
N LYS A 30 6.59 15.15 7.88
CA LYS A 30 6.92 16.57 7.66
C LYS A 30 5.65 17.37 7.51
N GLU A 31 5.72 18.63 7.90
CA GLU A 31 4.69 19.61 7.57
C GLU A 31 5.04 20.27 6.24
N ILE A 32 4.09 20.24 5.30
CA ILE A 32 4.21 20.81 3.96
C ILE A 32 3.06 21.80 3.79
N SER A 33 3.41 23.05 3.49
CA SER A 33 2.44 24.10 3.19
C SER A 33 2.48 24.44 1.70
N GLY A 34 1.32 24.69 1.12
CA GLY A 34 1.21 24.98 -0.30
C GLY A 34 -0.20 25.36 -0.75
N THR A 35 -0.41 25.29 -2.06
CA THR A 35 -1.70 25.48 -2.72
C THR A 35 -2.08 24.24 -3.51
N VAL A 36 -3.33 23.79 -3.37
CA VAL A 36 -3.87 22.71 -4.21
C VAL A 36 -4.08 23.24 -5.62
N THR A 37 -3.39 22.68 -6.61
CA THR A 37 -3.52 23.11 -8.02
C THR A 37 -4.50 22.24 -8.81
N GLU A 38 -4.59 20.95 -8.48
CA GLU A 38 -5.47 19.99 -9.16
C GLU A 38 -5.96 18.92 -8.17
N VAL A 39 -7.23 18.52 -8.28
CA VAL A 39 -7.81 17.44 -7.46
C VAL A 39 -8.40 16.39 -8.39
N ASN A 40 -7.76 15.21 -8.47
CA ASN A 40 -8.21 14.09 -9.30
C ASN A 40 -7.97 12.74 -8.60
N HIS A 41 -8.98 12.21 -7.92
CA HIS A 41 -8.83 10.99 -7.13
C HIS A 41 -8.21 9.82 -7.92
N PRO A 42 -7.21 9.11 -7.37
CA PRO A 42 -6.76 9.13 -5.97
C PRO A 42 -5.62 10.13 -5.65
N VAL A 43 -5.34 11.09 -6.52
CA VAL A 43 -4.18 12.00 -6.43
C VAL A 43 -4.60 13.48 -6.48
N ALA A 44 -3.96 14.33 -5.71
CA ALA A 44 -4.04 15.79 -5.91
C ALA A 44 -2.64 16.34 -6.20
N LYS A 45 -2.55 17.42 -6.98
CA LYS A 45 -1.30 18.13 -7.19
C LYS A 45 -1.24 19.33 -6.27
N ILE A 46 -0.10 19.48 -5.61
CA ILE A 46 0.17 20.56 -4.67
C ILE A 46 1.40 21.32 -5.15
N SER A 47 1.29 22.64 -5.21
CA SER A 47 2.44 23.53 -5.34
C SER A 47 2.88 23.95 -3.93
N GLY A 48 4.04 23.44 -3.49
CA GLY A 48 4.62 23.79 -2.21
C GLY A 48 5.12 25.23 -2.20
N ASN A 49 5.13 25.85 -1.02
CA ASN A 49 5.66 27.20 -0.84
C ASN A 49 7.18 27.30 -1.10
N ASP A 50 7.86 26.15 -1.10
CA ASP A 50 9.28 26.00 -1.46
C ASP A 50 9.50 25.92 -2.98
N GLY A 51 8.44 25.97 -3.78
CA GLY A 51 8.48 25.84 -5.24
C GLY A 51 8.45 24.39 -5.73
N THR A 52 8.44 23.41 -4.84
CA THR A 52 8.37 21.99 -5.20
C THR A 52 6.95 21.61 -5.60
N ILE A 53 6.81 20.80 -6.65
CA ILE A 53 5.53 20.18 -7.02
C ILE A 53 5.43 18.80 -6.37
N TYR A 54 4.31 18.55 -5.70
CA TYR A 54 4.04 17.30 -5.01
C TYR A 54 2.78 16.62 -5.55
N GLU A 55 2.78 15.28 -5.52
CA GLU A 55 1.60 14.45 -5.70
C GLU A 55 1.08 13.96 -4.34
N LEU A 56 -0.05 14.47 -3.90
CA LEU A 56 -0.72 14.03 -2.68
C LEU A 56 -1.52 12.75 -2.93
N ARG A 57 -1.11 11.64 -2.32
CA ARG A 57 -1.81 10.36 -2.36
C ARG A 57 -3.02 10.38 -1.41
N MET A 58 -4.19 10.78 -1.93
CA MET A 58 -5.42 10.93 -1.15
C MET A 58 -6.07 9.60 -0.75
N GLY A 59 -5.74 8.52 -1.44
CA GLY A 59 -6.43 7.24 -1.28
C GLY A 59 -7.72 7.16 -2.08
N PRO A 60 -8.52 6.11 -1.87
CA PRO A 60 -9.64 5.78 -2.75
C PRO A 60 -10.84 6.72 -2.57
N PHE A 61 -11.49 7.07 -3.68
CA PHE A 61 -12.64 7.98 -3.70
C PHE A 61 -13.79 7.55 -2.75
N TRP A 62 -14.05 6.24 -2.62
CA TRP A 62 -15.12 5.74 -1.74
C TRP A 62 -14.95 6.18 -0.28
N TYR A 63 -13.70 6.34 0.19
CA TYR A 63 -13.45 6.75 1.57
C TYR A 63 -13.80 8.23 1.76
N TRP A 64 -13.46 9.07 0.79
CA TRP A 64 -13.76 10.50 0.79
C TRP A 64 -15.27 10.74 0.73
N SER A 65 -15.93 10.10 -0.23
CA SER A 65 -17.38 10.19 -0.40
C SER A 65 -18.14 9.71 0.85
N LYS A 66 -17.76 8.56 1.43
CA LYS A 66 -18.42 8.01 2.63
C LYS A 66 -18.30 8.93 3.86
N ASN A 67 -17.21 9.68 3.98
CA ASN A 67 -16.94 10.53 5.14
C ASN A 67 -17.23 12.01 4.86
N ASN A 68 -17.89 12.35 3.75
CA ASN A 68 -18.17 13.73 3.32
C ASN A 68 -16.92 14.63 3.32
N LEU A 69 -15.79 14.08 2.87
CA LEU A 69 -14.53 14.81 2.77
C LEU A 69 -14.36 15.35 1.35
N SER A 70 -13.78 16.54 1.23
CA SER A 70 -13.44 17.15 -0.05
C SER A 70 -12.16 17.98 0.06
N LEU A 71 -11.49 18.17 -1.07
CA LEU A 71 -10.43 19.16 -1.23
C LEU A 71 -10.86 20.15 -2.31
N SER A 72 -10.57 21.42 -2.06
CA SER A 72 -10.82 22.50 -3.02
C SER A 72 -9.52 22.85 -3.75
N ALA A 73 -9.57 22.86 -5.08
CA ALA A 73 -8.49 23.42 -5.89
C ALA A 73 -8.39 24.94 -5.65
N ASN A 74 -7.23 25.51 -5.96
CA ASN A 74 -6.88 26.92 -5.79
C ASN A 74 -7.02 27.44 -4.36
N SER A 75 -6.79 26.58 -3.36
CA SER A 75 -6.85 26.96 -1.96
C SER A 75 -5.63 26.50 -1.19
N ALA A 76 -5.29 27.27 -0.16
CA ALA A 76 -4.16 26.99 0.72
C ALA A 76 -4.41 25.70 1.51
N ILE A 77 -3.34 24.93 1.73
CA ILE A 77 -3.39 23.65 2.40
C ILE A 77 -2.13 23.47 3.26
N VAL A 78 -2.30 22.86 4.42
CA VAL A 78 -1.21 22.40 5.28
C VAL A 78 -1.34 20.89 5.43
N ILE A 79 -0.29 20.15 5.10
CA ILE A 79 -0.28 18.70 5.09
C ILE A 79 0.79 18.23 6.06
N ARG A 80 0.42 17.33 6.97
CA ARG A 80 1.38 16.54 7.73
C ARG A 80 1.44 15.15 7.11
N GLY A 81 2.57 14.77 6.54
CA GLY A 81 2.72 13.51 5.85
C GLY A 81 4.16 13.09 5.60
N GLU A 82 4.33 11.85 5.15
CA GLU A 82 5.62 11.34 4.72
C GLU A 82 5.84 11.67 3.24
N VAL A 83 7.00 12.22 2.89
CA VAL A 83 7.39 12.48 1.51
C VAL A 83 8.28 11.35 1.01
N LYS A 84 7.91 10.74 -0.13
CA LYS A 84 8.73 9.75 -0.84
C LYS A 84 8.94 10.18 -2.27
N THR A 85 10.18 10.16 -2.73
CA THR A 85 10.49 10.41 -4.14
C THR A 85 10.50 9.07 -4.89
N GLN A 86 9.58 8.89 -5.84
CA GLN A 86 9.47 7.69 -6.67
C GLN A 86 9.48 8.10 -8.14
N ASN A 87 10.38 7.53 -8.94
CA ASN A 87 10.53 7.87 -10.36
C ASN A 87 10.68 9.38 -10.63
N GLY A 88 11.35 10.11 -9.73
CA GLY A 88 11.52 11.57 -9.82
C GLY A 88 10.31 12.40 -9.38
N ILE A 89 9.22 11.77 -8.92
CA ILE A 89 8.02 12.43 -8.44
C ILE A 89 8.03 12.46 -6.92
N ASN A 90 7.79 13.63 -6.33
CA ASN A 90 7.67 13.78 -4.88
C ASN A 90 6.23 13.46 -4.46
N GLU A 91 6.03 12.28 -3.91
CA GLU A 91 4.73 11.83 -3.42
C GLU A 91 4.58 12.13 -1.93
N ILE A 92 3.46 12.73 -1.55
CA ILE A 92 3.08 12.93 -0.15
C ILE A 92 2.06 11.87 0.21
N TYR A 93 2.38 11.08 1.24
CA TYR A 93 1.43 10.18 1.88
C TYR A 93 0.91 10.84 3.16
N PRO A 94 -0.34 11.33 3.16
CA PRO A 94 -0.84 12.20 4.22
C PRO A 94 -1.21 11.43 5.48
N TYR A 95 -0.77 11.94 6.63
CA TYR A 95 -1.29 11.58 7.94
C TYR A 95 -2.49 12.48 8.27
N GLU A 96 -2.32 13.79 8.10
CA GLU A 96 -3.32 14.82 8.38
C GLU A 96 -3.27 15.91 7.30
N ILE A 97 -4.43 16.46 6.97
CA ILE A 97 -4.58 17.59 6.07
C ILE A 97 -5.41 18.66 6.77
N THR A 98 -5.00 19.92 6.67
CA THR A 98 -5.78 21.08 7.10
C THR A 98 -6.03 22.01 5.92
N GLN A 99 -7.30 22.33 5.65
CA GLN A 99 -7.73 23.25 4.60
C GLN A 99 -8.97 24.01 5.07
N ASN A 100 -9.02 25.33 4.84
CA ASN A 100 -10.14 26.20 5.24
C ASN A 100 -10.55 26.03 6.73
N GLY A 101 -9.57 25.84 7.61
CA GLY A 101 -9.79 25.60 9.05
C GLY A 101 -10.30 24.19 9.40
N SER A 102 -10.62 23.35 8.41
CA SER A 102 -11.06 21.97 8.61
C SER A 102 -9.88 21.01 8.60
N LYS A 103 -9.84 20.10 9.59
CA LYS A 103 -8.80 19.09 9.75
C LYS A 103 -9.33 17.71 9.35
N ILE A 104 -8.59 17.02 8.47
CA ILE A 104 -8.87 15.68 7.96
C ILE A 104 -7.73 14.76 8.37
N ILE A 105 -8.00 13.77 9.21
CA ILE A 105 -7.02 12.76 9.63
C ILE A 105 -7.21 11.51 8.77
N LEU A 106 -6.18 11.14 8.00
CA LEU A 106 -6.20 10.08 6.99
C LEU A 106 -5.45 8.81 7.40
N ALA A 107 -4.54 8.89 8.36
CA ALA A 107 -3.88 7.72 8.97
C ALA A 107 -4.07 7.69 10.49
N ASN A 108 -3.92 6.51 11.10
CA ASN A 108 -3.85 6.38 12.55
C ASN A 108 -2.42 6.63 13.06
N GLU A 109 -2.24 6.62 14.38
CA GLU A 109 -0.98 6.84 15.09
C GLU A 109 0.16 5.90 14.68
N ASN A 110 -0.16 4.74 14.08
CA ASN A 110 0.81 3.78 13.57
C ASN A 110 1.12 4.00 12.07
N GLY A 111 0.64 5.11 11.48
CA GLY A 111 0.83 5.41 10.07
C GLY A 111 -0.04 4.57 9.13
N ILE A 112 -1.04 3.85 9.64
CA ILE A 112 -1.93 3.02 8.81
C ILE A 112 -3.06 3.89 8.26
N PRO A 113 -3.25 3.96 6.92
CA PRO A 113 -4.35 4.72 6.34
C PRO A 113 -5.71 4.20 6.83
N LYS A 114 -6.65 5.09 7.12
CA LYS A 114 -7.98 4.71 7.67
C LYS A 114 -8.84 3.89 6.71
N TRP A 115 -8.54 3.94 5.41
CA TRP A 115 -9.16 3.05 4.41
C TRP A 115 -8.49 1.68 4.32
N SER A 116 -7.31 1.52 4.92
CA SER A 116 -6.62 0.24 5.09
C SER A 116 -7.26 -0.51 6.25
N LYS A 117 -8.45 -1.07 6.04
CA LYS A 117 -8.95 -2.10 6.97
C LYS A 117 -7.99 -3.29 6.91
N GLY A 118 -7.48 -3.72 8.07
CA GLY A 118 -6.66 -4.92 8.19
C GLY A 118 -7.32 -6.13 7.53
N ASN A 119 -6.50 -6.97 6.87
CA ASN A 119 -6.79 -8.32 6.36
C ASN A 119 -8.24 -8.67 5.94
N GLY A 120 -8.43 -8.87 4.62
CA GLY A 120 -9.59 -9.59 4.05
C GLY A 120 -10.08 -8.90 2.78
N TYR A 121 -9.79 -9.40 1.58
CA TYR A 121 -10.33 -10.66 1.12
C TYR A 121 -9.30 -11.49 0.35
N ARG A 122 -8.88 -12.62 0.95
CA ARG A 122 -8.76 -13.86 0.18
C ARG A 122 -10.18 -14.30 -0.25
N ASN A 123 -10.87 -13.48 -1.05
CA ASN A 123 -11.97 -13.95 -1.87
C ASN A 123 -11.37 -14.54 -3.12
N GLY A 124 -10.55 -15.58 -2.94
CA GLY A 124 -10.57 -16.67 -3.88
C GLY A 124 -11.94 -17.31 -3.72
N LYS A 125 -12.97 -16.68 -4.30
CA LYS A 125 -14.23 -17.32 -4.64
C LYS A 125 -13.83 -18.53 -5.45
N GLY A 126 -13.78 -19.69 -4.79
CA GLY A 126 -13.50 -20.96 -5.41
C GLY A 126 -14.68 -21.33 -6.31
N TYR A 127 -14.76 -20.71 -7.49
CA TYR A 127 -15.59 -21.18 -8.60
C TYR A 127 -14.92 -22.36 -9.29
N ASN A 128 -14.45 -23.33 -8.52
CA ASN A 128 -13.85 -24.54 -9.07
C ASN A 128 -14.55 -25.74 -8.45
N CYS A 129 -15.77 -25.99 -8.92
CA CYS A 129 -16.57 -27.19 -8.66
C CYS A 129 -15.88 -28.51 -9.10
N PHE A 130 -14.66 -28.44 -9.67
CA PHE A 130 -13.90 -29.61 -10.13
C PHE A 130 -12.42 -29.64 -9.74
N ARG A 131 -11.93 -28.75 -8.86
CA ARG A 131 -10.55 -28.90 -8.34
C ARG A 131 -10.54 -29.52 -6.97
N LYS A 132 -10.36 -30.84 -6.95
CA LYS A 132 -9.73 -31.57 -5.84
C LYS A 132 -8.63 -30.67 -5.26
N GLY A 133 -8.72 -30.35 -3.97
CA GLY A 133 -7.79 -29.46 -3.30
C GLY A 133 -6.34 -29.88 -3.56
N ARG A 134 -5.67 -29.19 -4.48
CA ARG A 134 -4.22 -29.15 -4.51
C ARG A 134 -3.83 -28.16 -3.43
N GLY A 135 -3.74 -28.67 -2.21
CA GLY A 135 -2.90 -28.04 -1.20
C GLY A 135 -1.56 -27.71 -1.84
N ASN A 136 -1.09 -26.50 -1.56
CA ASN A 136 0.17 -25.96 -2.00
C ASN A 136 1.27 -27.01 -1.78
N ARG A 137 1.70 -27.71 -2.83
CA ARG A 137 2.98 -28.43 -2.81
C ARG A 137 4.01 -27.32 -2.87
N GLY A 138 4.34 -26.79 -1.70
CA GLY A 138 5.52 -25.97 -1.54
C GLY A 138 6.70 -26.74 -2.14
N ASN A 139 7.49 -26.03 -2.93
CA ASN A 139 8.90 -26.35 -3.11
C ASN A 139 9.51 -26.46 -1.71
N ASN A 140 9.69 -27.69 -1.23
CA ASN A 140 10.66 -28.01 -0.20
C ASN A 140 11.30 -29.32 -0.65
N ASP A 141 12.43 -29.16 -1.32
CA ASP A 141 13.48 -30.17 -1.30
C ASP A 141 13.82 -30.41 0.19
N ASN A 142 13.85 -31.68 0.59
CA ASN A 142 13.90 -32.19 1.98
C ASN A 142 12.60 -32.03 2.80
N LEU A 143 11.88 -33.14 2.96
CA LEU A 143 11.60 -33.77 4.27
C LEU A 143 10.70 -35.00 4.08
N ASN A 144 11.16 -36.16 4.58
CA ASN A 144 10.35 -37.34 4.84
C ASN A 144 9.15 -36.98 5.72
N GLY A 145 7.94 -36.94 5.14
CA GLY A 145 6.71 -36.67 5.88
C GLY A 145 5.48 -37.16 5.12
N ARG A 146 5.15 -38.44 5.28
CA ARG A 146 3.91 -39.06 4.76
C ARG A 146 2.69 -38.48 5.48
N GLY A 147 2.08 -37.43 4.93
CA GLY A 147 0.79 -36.91 5.39
C GLY A 147 -0.40 -37.59 4.69
N TYR A 148 -0.94 -38.64 5.29
CA TYR A 148 -2.20 -39.28 4.88
C TYR A 148 -3.41 -38.41 5.23
N GLY A 149 -3.79 -37.49 4.35
CA GLY A 149 -5.03 -36.71 4.49
C GLY A 149 -6.19 -37.31 3.70
N ARG A 150 -6.87 -38.33 4.24
CA ARG A 150 -8.18 -38.79 3.74
C ARG A 150 -9.28 -37.84 4.23
N GLY A 151 -9.58 -36.80 3.46
CA GLY A 151 -10.72 -35.90 3.72
C GLY A 151 -11.87 -36.16 2.75
N TYR A 152 -12.84 -37.00 3.16
CA TYR A 152 -14.12 -37.14 2.46
C TYR A 152 -15.05 -35.99 2.86
N GLY A 153 -14.97 -34.84 2.18
CA GLY A 153 -15.93 -33.76 2.34
C GLY A 153 -17.07 -33.85 1.34
N ARG A 154 -18.15 -34.58 1.67
CA ARG A 154 -19.44 -34.47 0.96
C ARG A 154 -20.16 -33.21 1.44
N GLY A 155 -19.87 -32.08 0.81
CA GLY A 155 -20.61 -30.84 1.00
C GLY A 155 -21.74 -30.73 -0.03
N ASN A 156 -22.99 -30.78 0.43
CA ASN A 156 -24.18 -30.56 -0.38
C ASN A 156 -24.27 -29.05 -0.66
N ASN A 157 -23.71 -28.59 -1.80
CA ASN A 157 -23.85 -27.22 -2.26
C ASN A 157 -25.09 -27.12 -3.16
N PRO A 158 -26.15 -26.37 -2.79
CA PRO A 158 -27.36 -26.25 -3.60
C PRO A 158 -27.13 -25.57 -4.97
N ASN A 159 -25.96 -24.95 -5.21
CA ASN A 159 -25.56 -24.43 -6.52
C ASN A 159 -24.77 -25.44 -7.39
N CYS A 160 -24.64 -26.70 -6.97
CA CYS A 160 -24.00 -27.77 -7.73
C CYS A 160 -24.90 -29.02 -7.76
N PRO A 161 -25.94 -29.08 -8.62
CA PRO A 161 -26.74 -30.29 -8.76
C PRO A 161 -25.85 -31.43 -9.26
N TYR A 162 -25.85 -32.55 -8.54
CA TYR A 162 -25.30 -33.82 -9.01
C TYR A 162 -25.95 -34.19 -10.35
N ARG A 163 -25.22 -34.04 -11.46
CA ARG A 163 -25.64 -34.60 -12.74
C ARG A 163 -25.16 -36.06 -12.76
N ASN A 164 -26.05 -36.97 -12.39
CA ASN A 164 -25.83 -38.40 -12.56
C ASN A 164 -25.75 -38.71 -14.05
N GLN A 165 -24.61 -39.22 -14.50
CA GLN A 165 -24.47 -40.08 -15.68
C GLN A 165 -23.56 -41.23 -15.27
#